data_AF-A0A2W4NZ60-F1
#
_entry.id   AF-A0A2W4NZ60-F1
#
_cell.length_a   1.000
_cell.length_b   1.000
_cell.length_c   1.000
_cell.angle_alpha   90.00
_cell.angle_beta   90.00
_cell.angle_gamma   90.00
#
_symmetry.space_group_name_H-M   'P 1'
#
loop_
_entity.id
_entity.type
_entity.pdbx_description
1 polymer ?
#
loop_
_entity_poly.entity_id
_entity_poly.type
_entity_poly.pdbx_seq_one_letter_code
_entity_poly.pdbx_strand_id
1 'polypeptide(L)' 'MAERTRNLNARVTDEELRMLSAVAAREGLTASAWLRRKIREAYRRFFGNEPPPEPEAKRPPKRG' A
#
# COMPACT_ATOMS: atom_id res chain seq x y z
N MET A 1 4.14 8.18 -18.57
CA MET A 1 3.39 6.91 -18.44
C MET A 1 2.52 7.00 -17.21
N ALA A 2 1.19 6.86 -17.33
CA ALA A 2 0.30 6.89 -16.16
C ALA A 2 0.48 5.60 -15.34
N GLU A 3 0.94 5.75 -14.09
CA GLU A 3 1.15 4.67 -13.14
C GLU A 3 -0.20 3.94 -12.90
N ARG A 4 -0.29 2.65 -13.25
CA ARG A 4 -1.53 1.87 -13.07
C ARG A 4 -1.74 1.64 -11.58
N THR A 5 -2.70 2.38 -11.01
CA THR A 5 -3.09 2.18 -9.62
C THR A 5 -3.90 0.88 -9.52
N ARG A 6 -3.51 -0.03 -8.62
CA ARG A 6 -4.27 -1.25 -8.31
C ARG A 6 -4.93 -1.12 -6.94
N ASN A 7 -6.09 -1.75 -6.77
CA ASN A 7 -6.73 -1.86 -5.46
C ASN A 7 -5.96 -2.86 -4.59
N LEU A 8 -5.66 -2.45 -3.36
CA LEU A 8 -5.11 -3.32 -2.32
C LEU A 8 -6.28 -3.87 -1.50
N ASN A 9 -6.45 -5.19 -1.52
CA ASN A 9 -7.35 -5.86 -0.58
C ASN A 9 -6.53 -6.30 0.63
N ALA A 10 -6.71 -5.61 1.76
CA ALA A 10 -6.07 -5.93 3.03
C ALA A 10 -7.12 -6.33 4.05
N ARG A 11 -6.81 -7.34 4.87
CA ARG A 11 -7.61 -7.66 6.06
C ARG A 11 -7.08 -6.84 7.22
N VAL A 12 -7.98 -6.12 7.87
CA VAL A 12 -7.73 -5.32 9.07
C VAL A 12 -8.91 -5.52 10.02
N THR A 13 -8.68 -5.29 11.29
CA THR A 13 -9.74 -5.22 12.30
C THR A 13 -10.54 -3.91 12.17
N ASP A 14 -11.74 -3.88 12.74
CA ASP A 14 -12.57 -2.67 12.77
C ASP A 14 -11.92 -1.54 13.58
N GLU A 15 -11.11 -1.89 14.57
CA GLU A 15 -10.34 -0.91 15.35
C GLU A 15 -9.24 -0.26 14.48
N GLU A 16 -8.45 -1.06 13.76
CA GLU A 16 -7.43 -0.55 12.84
C GLU A 16 -8.04 0.32 11.73
N LEU A 17 -9.21 -0.04 11.21
CA LEU A 17 -9.90 0.76 10.21
C LEU A 17 -10.33 2.13 10.77
N ARG A 18 -10.82 2.17 12.02
CA ARG A 18 -11.16 3.41 12.71
C ARG A 18 -9.92 4.27 12.97
N MET A 19 -8.82 3.66 13.39
CA MET A 19 -7.53 4.34 13.59
C MET A 19 -7.02 4.96 12.28
N LEU A 20 -7.01 4.19 11.19
CA LEU A 20 -6.60 4.67 9.87
C LEU A 20 -7.43 5.89 9.43
N SER A 21 -8.74 5.80 9.60
CA SER A 21 -9.67 6.87 9.22
C SER A 21 -9.45 8.14 10.04
N ALA A 22 -9.26 8.01 11.35
CA ALA A 22 -9.03 9.13 12.26
C ALA A 22 -7.71 9.85 11.97
N VAL A 23 -6.62 9.10 11.73
CA VAL A 23 -5.32 9.69 11.42
C VAL A 23 -5.33 10.36 10.05
N ALA A 24 -5.94 9.73 9.04
CA ALA A 24 -6.06 10.33 7.72
C ALA A 24 -6.86 11.64 7.75
N ALA A 25 -7.98 11.67 8.48
CA ALA A 25 -8.79 12.87 8.66
C ALA A 25 -8.02 14.01 9.34
N ARG A 26 -7.21 13.69 10.37
CA ARG A 26 -6.35 14.67 11.05
C ARG A 26 -5.32 15.31 10.11
N GLU A 27 -4.82 14.58 9.14
CA GLU A 27 -3.88 15.09 8.13
C GLU A 27 -4.59 15.73 6.91
N GLY A 28 -5.92 15.77 6.87
CA GLY A 28 -6.68 16.28 5.71
C GLY A 28 -6.56 15.38 4.47
N LEU A 29 -6.29 14.09 4.66
CA LEU A 29 -6.07 13.10 3.60
C LEU A 29 -7.17 12.04 3.62
N THR A 30 -7.34 11.36 2.48
CA THR A 30 -8.09 10.11 2.44
C THR A 30 -7.27 8.97 3.05
N ALA A 31 -7.92 7.94 3.59
CA ALA A 31 -7.26 6.75 4.13
C ALA A 31 -6.27 6.14 3.12
N SER A 32 -6.66 6.05 1.84
CA SER A 32 -5.81 5.56 0.75
C SER A 32 -4.60 6.47 0.47
N ALA A 33 -4.76 7.79 0.53
CA ALA A 33 -3.66 8.73 0.32
C ALA A 33 -2.65 8.66 1.47
N TRP A 34 -3.15 8.62 2.72
CA TRP A 34 -2.32 8.45 3.90
C TRP A 34 -1.57 7.11 3.87
N LEU A 35 -2.25 6.00 3.55
CA LEU A 35 -1.64 4.68 3.44
C LEU A 35 -0.55 4.63 2.37
N ARG A 36 -0.79 5.20 1.17
CA ARG A 36 0.23 5.30 0.11
C ARG A 36 1.46 6.05 0.56
N ARG A 37 1.27 7.16 1.28
CA ARG A 37 2.37 7.94 1.86
C ARG A 37 3.18 7.08 2.83
N LYS A 38 2.51 6.37 3.74
CA LYS A 38 3.18 5.50 4.72
C LYS A 38 3.90 4.32 4.08
N ILE A 39 3.36 3.72 3.03
CA ILE A 39 4.06 2.68 2.26
C ILE A 39 5.38 3.23 1.67
N ARG A 40 5.34 4.42 1.05
CA ARG A 40 6.55 5.06 0.46
C ARG A 40 7.56 5.50 1.52
N GLU A 41 7.11 5.96 2.69
CA GLU A 41 7.97 6.30 3.82
C GLU A 41 8.65 5.05 4.40
N ALA A 42 7.87 3.99 4.64
CA ALA A 42 8.39 2.72 5.15
C ALA A 42 9.38 2.10 4.17
N TYR A 43 9.04 2.03 2.87
CA TYR A 43 9.95 1.50 1.85
C TYR A 43 11.27 2.27 1.83
N ARG A 44 11.23 3.62 1.80
CA ARG A 44 12.44 4.45 1.82
C ARG A 44 13.30 4.25 3.06
N ARG A 45 12.67 3.98 4.21
CA ARG A 45 13.39 3.69 5.45
C ARG A 45 14.18 2.38 5.39
N PHE A 46 13.66 1.36 4.71
CA PHE A 46 14.30 0.04 4.64
C PHE A 46 15.22 -0.12 3.43
N PHE A 47 14.87 0.46 2.28
CA PHE A 47 15.52 0.24 0.98
C PHE A 47 16.08 1.53 0.36
N GLY A 48 16.05 2.66 1.07
CA GLY A 48 16.55 3.94 0.55
C GLY A 48 15.78 4.41 -0.69
N ASN A 49 16.50 4.77 -1.75
CA ASN A 49 15.92 5.23 -3.02
C ASN A 49 15.91 4.15 -4.10
N GLU A 50 16.11 2.88 -3.73
CA GLU A 50 16.06 1.78 -4.70
C GLU A 50 14.65 1.66 -5.31
N PRO A 51 14.52 1.28 -6.59
CA PRO A 51 13.21 1.01 -7.17
C PRO A 51 12.61 -0.25 -6.54
N PRO A 52 11.28 -0.28 -6.27
CA PRO A 52 10.63 -1.48 -5.75
C PRO A 52 10.84 -2.66 -6.70
N PRO A 53 11.07 -3.88 -6.18
CA PRO A 53 11.23 -5.05 -7.02
C PRO A 53 9.98 -5.24 -7.89
N GLU A 54 10.17 -5.68 -9.14
CA GLU A 54 9.02 -6.02 -9.98
C GLU A 54 8.17 -7.06 -9.25
N PRO A 55 6.84 -6.88 -9.19
CA PRO A 55 5.99 -7.86 -8.55
C PRO A 55 6.20 -9.19 -9.27
N GLU A 56 6.69 -10.21 -8.57
CA GLU A 56 6.74 -11.57 -9.10
C GLU A 56 5.35 -11.89 -9.65
N ALA A 57 5.24 -11.88 -10.97
CA ALA A 57 4.01 -12.27 -11.63
C ALA A 57 3.76 -13.71 -11.21
N LYS A 58 2.80 -13.92 -10.30
CA LYS A 58 2.35 -15.24 -9.88
C LYS A 58 2.15 -16.06 -11.15
N ARG A 59 3.12 -16.93 -11.47
CA ARG A 59 2.95 -17.93 -12.52
C ARG A 59 1.72 -18.73 -12.11
N PRO A 60 0.66 -18.83 -12.94
CA PRO A 60 -0.44 -19.70 -12.60
C PRO A 60 0.13 -21.12 -12.42
N PRO A 61 -0.35 -21.90 -11.45
CA PRO A 61 0.11 -23.28 -11.29
C PRO A 61 -0.13 -24.02 -12.61
N LYS A 62 0.93 -24.65 -13.13
CA LYS A 62 0.87 -25.55 -14.27
C LYS A 62 -0.11 -26.66 -13.87
N ARG A 63 -1.35 -26.62 -14.38
CA ARG A 63 -2.25 -27.79 -14.34
C ARG A 63 -1.61 -28.85 -15.24
N GLY A 64 -1.03 -29.87 -14.62
CA GLY A 64 -0.73 -31.14 -15.28
C GLY A 64 -1.98 -31.98 -15.45
#